data_AF-A0A7S0NDJ8-F1
#
_entry.id   AF-A0A7S0NDJ8-F1
#
_cell.length_a   1.000
_cell.length_b   1.000
_cell.length_c   1.000
_cell.angle_alpha   90.00
_cell.angle_beta   90.00
_cell.angle_gamma   90.00
#
_symmetry.space_group_name_H-M   'P 1'
#
loop_
_entity.id
_entity.type
_entity.pdbx_description
1 polymer ?
#
loop_
_entity_poly.entity_id
_entity_poly.type
_entity_poly.pdbx_seq_one_letter_code
_entity_poly.pdbx_strand_id
1 'polypeptide(L)'
;AMLGKRAAALSWSQLSPLAARWSAPSDPTSGPTCAQSRLRLFGAKESDVRVTLYRDNHAWCPYCQKCWLWLEEKQVPYKIEKITMFCYGEKEAAYKRLVPSGMLPALSIDGRMITESDRILMELERDFGPLGEPLTLALALALTLALTLALT
;
A
#
# COMPACT_ATOMS: atom_id res chain seq x y z
N ALA A 1 16.25 -14.68 -34.85
CA ALA A 1 15.28 -14.56 -33.74
C ALA A 1 15.44 -15.76 -32.80
N MET A 2 16.10 -15.59 -31.67
CA MET A 2 16.25 -16.63 -30.64
C MET A 2 15.05 -16.56 -29.69
N LEU A 3 13.90 -17.08 -30.12
CA LEU A 3 12.86 -17.47 -29.16
C LEU A 3 13.39 -18.74 -28.48
N GLY A 4 14.12 -18.56 -27.37
CA GLY A 4 14.62 -19.68 -26.57
C GLY A 4 13.50 -20.67 -26.27
N LYS A 5 13.83 -21.98 -26.33
CA LYS A 5 12.91 -23.07 -26.00
C LYS A 5 12.16 -22.73 -24.71
N ARG A 6 10.85 -22.48 -24.81
CA ARG A 6 10.01 -22.30 -23.62
C ARG A 6 10.08 -23.59 -22.82
N ALA A 7 10.44 -23.48 -21.55
CA ALA A 7 10.36 -24.61 -20.63
C ALA A 7 8.92 -25.13 -20.62
N ALA A 8 8.76 -26.46 -20.64
CA ALA A 8 7.44 -27.07 -20.49
C ALA A 8 6.88 -26.72 -19.10
N ALA A 9 5.57 -26.45 -19.03
CA ALA A 9 4.91 -26.22 -17.76
C ALA A 9 4.98 -27.48 -16.88
N LEU A 10 5.23 -27.30 -15.58
CA LEU A 10 5.25 -28.40 -14.61
C LEU A 10 3.82 -28.93 -14.41
N SER A 11 3.69 -30.24 -14.18
CA SER A 11 2.42 -30.85 -13.77
C SER A 11 2.05 -30.46 -12.33
N TRP A 12 0.78 -30.64 -11.96
CA TRP A 12 0.32 -30.45 -10.59
C TRP A 12 1.10 -31.30 -9.57
N SER A 13 1.45 -32.55 -9.92
CA SER A 13 2.24 -33.42 -9.06
C SER A 13 3.67 -32.91 -8.86
N GLN A 14 4.26 -32.28 -9.89
CA GLN A 14 5.57 -31.65 -9.79
C GLN A 14 5.52 -30.32 -9.01
N LEU A 15 4.41 -29.59 -9.07
CA LEU A 15 4.22 -28.32 -8.35
C LEU A 15 3.91 -28.53 -6.86
N SER A 16 3.16 -29.57 -6.50
CA SER A 16 2.74 -29.81 -5.10
C SER A 16 3.88 -29.79 -4.08
N PRO A 17 5.03 -30.50 -4.26
CA PRO A 17 6.13 -30.43 -3.30
C PRO A 17 6.82 -29.07 -3.30
N LEU A 18 6.78 -28.34 -4.42
CA LEU A 18 7.31 -26.98 -4.51
C LEU A 18 6.40 -25.97 -3.82
N ALA A 19 5.10 -26.22 -3.68
CA ALA A 19 4.19 -25.32 -2.98
C ALA A 19 4.44 -25.32 -1.47
N ALA A 20 4.90 -26.43 -0.90
CA ALA A 20 5.17 -26.57 0.53
C ALA A 20 6.14 -25.51 1.07
N ARG A 21 7.11 -25.04 0.25
CA ARG A 21 8.03 -23.95 0.65
C ARG A 21 7.38 -22.56 0.73
N TRP A 22 6.18 -22.37 0.17
CA TRP A 22 5.37 -21.14 0.29
C TRP A 22 4.19 -21.27 1.26
N SER A 23 3.94 -22.47 1.79
CA SER A 23 2.82 -22.72 2.71
C SER A 23 3.14 -22.39 4.17
N ALA A 24 4.39 -22.01 4.49
CA ALA A 24 4.76 -21.59 5.84
C ALA A 24 4.04 -20.27 6.18
N PRO A 25 3.35 -20.17 7.33
CA PRO A 25 2.76 -18.90 7.75
C PRO A 25 3.87 -17.87 7.93
N SER A 26 3.88 -16.82 7.11
CA SER A 26 4.75 -15.67 7.32
C SER A 26 4.29 -14.92 8.57
N ASP A 27 5.21 -14.45 9.41
CA ASP A 27 4.88 -13.52 10.48
C ASP A 27 4.18 -12.29 9.87
N PRO A 28 2.88 -12.08 10.14
CA PRO A 28 2.13 -10.99 9.50
C PRO A 28 2.54 -9.62 10.03
N THR A 29 3.21 -9.55 11.19
CA THR A 29 3.56 -8.32 11.92
C THR A 29 4.96 -7.82 11.62
N SER A 30 5.94 -8.72 11.53
CA SER A 30 7.36 -8.37 11.37
C SER A 30 8.06 -9.14 10.25
N GLY A 31 7.36 -10.08 9.59
CA GLY A 31 7.88 -10.80 8.43
C GLY A 31 7.85 -9.98 7.14
N PRO A 32 8.18 -10.62 5.99
CA PRO A 32 8.07 -10.00 4.68
C PRO A 32 6.69 -9.36 4.44
N THR A 33 6.65 -8.33 3.60
CA THR A 33 5.40 -7.64 3.24
C THR A 33 4.37 -8.63 2.69
N CYS A 34 3.16 -8.60 3.23
CA CYS A 34 2.13 -9.60 2.97
C CYS A 34 0.75 -8.95 2.78
N ALA A 35 0.06 -9.26 1.69
CA ALA A 35 -1.24 -8.67 1.36
C ALA A 35 -2.34 -9.08 2.36
N GLN A 36 -2.12 -10.16 3.08
CA GLN A 36 -3.02 -10.72 4.09
C GLN A 36 -2.81 -10.10 5.48
N SER A 37 -1.72 -9.34 5.70
CA SER A 37 -1.47 -8.67 6.98
C SER A 37 -2.59 -7.71 7.39
N ARG A 38 -2.89 -7.70 8.68
CA ARG A 38 -3.81 -6.77 9.36
C ARG A 38 -3.14 -5.83 10.36
N LEU A 39 -1.89 -6.10 10.71
CA LEU A 39 -1.06 -5.32 11.61
C LEU A 39 0.39 -5.45 11.17
N ARG A 40 1.13 -4.35 11.13
CA ARG A 40 2.57 -4.29 10.85
C ARG A 40 3.24 -3.46 11.93
N LEU A 41 4.24 -4.03 12.60
CA LEU A 41 4.84 -3.43 13.79
C LEU A 41 6.30 -3.03 13.61
N PHE A 42 7.06 -3.75 12.79
CA PHE A 42 8.49 -3.46 12.57
C PHE A 42 9.30 -3.36 13.89
N GLY A 43 8.95 -4.18 14.88
CA GLY A 43 9.57 -4.18 16.21
C GLY A 43 8.99 -3.17 17.22
N ALA A 44 8.07 -2.30 16.82
CA ALA A 44 7.35 -1.41 17.72
C ALA A 44 6.25 -2.12 18.51
N LYS A 45 5.72 -1.48 19.56
CA LYS A 45 4.57 -2.00 20.30
C LYS A 45 3.28 -1.60 19.59
N GLU A 46 2.23 -2.40 19.75
CA GLU A 46 0.92 -2.04 19.21
C GLU A 46 0.39 -0.71 19.77
N SER A 47 0.76 -0.35 21.00
CA SER A 47 0.44 0.95 21.62
C SER A 47 1.03 2.15 20.88
N ASP A 48 2.09 1.94 20.09
CA ASP A 48 2.79 2.99 19.37
C ASP A 48 2.18 3.22 17.97
N VAL A 49 1.21 2.38 17.58
CA VAL A 49 0.56 2.46 16.27
C VAL A 49 -0.39 3.64 16.21
N ARG A 50 -0.04 4.61 15.35
CA ARG A 50 -0.82 5.83 15.11
C ARG A 50 -1.59 5.80 13.79
N VAL A 51 -1.28 4.82 12.92
CA VAL A 51 -1.77 4.77 11.55
C VAL A 51 -2.72 3.58 11.34
N THR A 52 -3.84 3.83 10.68
CA THR A 52 -4.72 2.79 10.12
C THR A 52 -4.90 3.03 8.63
N LEU A 53 -4.45 2.10 7.80
CA LEU A 53 -4.69 2.10 6.35
C LEU A 53 -5.96 1.31 6.03
N TYR A 54 -6.92 1.98 5.39
CA TYR A 54 -8.08 1.34 4.78
C TYR A 54 -7.74 1.02 3.32
N ARG A 55 -7.63 -0.26 2.99
CA ARG A 55 -7.31 -0.74 1.63
C ARG A 55 -8.20 -1.89 1.22
N ASP A 56 -8.14 -2.24 -0.06
CA ASP A 56 -8.94 -3.32 -0.62
C ASP A 56 -8.59 -4.70 -0.05
N ASN A 57 -9.44 -5.71 -0.24
CA ASN A 57 -9.21 -7.06 0.30
C ASN A 57 -8.01 -7.77 -0.37
N HIS A 58 -7.77 -7.55 -1.66
CA HIS A 58 -6.95 -8.44 -2.48
C HIS A 58 -5.65 -7.81 -3.02
N ALA A 59 -5.35 -6.57 -2.62
CA ALA A 59 -4.20 -5.79 -3.08
C ALA A 59 -4.25 -5.47 -4.58
N TRP A 60 -5.44 -5.26 -5.12
CA TRP A 60 -5.66 -4.95 -6.53
C TRP A 60 -5.74 -3.46 -6.81
N CYS A 61 -6.02 -2.64 -5.79
CA CYS A 61 -6.13 -1.20 -5.99
C CYS A 61 -4.72 -0.57 -6.08
N PRO A 62 -4.33 0.01 -7.23
CA PRO A 62 -3.01 0.61 -7.39
C PRO A 62 -2.83 1.84 -6.47
N TYR A 63 -3.92 2.57 -6.20
CA TYR A 63 -3.90 3.72 -5.29
C TYR A 63 -3.65 3.30 -3.83
N CYS A 64 -4.23 2.17 -3.41
CA CYS A 64 -3.91 1.57 -2.11
C CYS A 64 -2.46 1.08 -2.08
N GLN A 65 -2.00 0.47 -3.17
CA GLN A 65 -0.68 -0.14 -3.26
C GLN A 65 0.43 0.89 -3.03
N LYS A 66 0.36 2.10 -3.62
CA LYS A 66 1.41 3.10 -3.38
C LYS A 66 1.48 3.57 -1.91
N CYS A 67 0.33 3.76 -1.25
CA CYS A 67 0.30 4.11 0.17
C CYS A 67 0.83 2.96 1.04
N TRP A 68 0.48 1.72 0.67
CA TRP A 68 0.95 0.52 1.36
C TRP A 68 2.47 0.36 1.24
N LEU A 69 3.01 0.44 0.02
CA LEU A 69 4.45 0.34 -0.22
C LEU A 69 5.22 1.44 0.49
N TRP A 70 4.68 2.66 0.54
CA TRP A 70 5.32 3.76 1.27
C TRP A 70 5.45 3.44 2.77
N LEU A 71 4.37 2.93 3.40
CA LEU A 71 4.38 2.54 4.81
C LEU A 71 5.35 1.40 5.10
N GLU A 72 5.41 0.41 4.22
CA GLU A 72 6.32 -0.74 4.32
C GLU A 72 7.79 -0.31 4.19
N GLU A 73 8.11 0.51 3.19
CA GLU A 73 9.46 1.02 2.96
C GLU A 73 9.92 1.92 4.11
N LYS A 74 9.02 2.77 4.62
CA LYS A 74 9.31 3.65 5.76
C LYS A 74 9.34 2.90 7.09
N GLN A 75 8.82 1.67 7.11
CA GLN A 75 8.64 0.85 8.32
C GLN A 75 7.83 1.55 9.43
N VAL A 76 6.81 2.32 9.05
CA VAL A 76 5.89 2.95 9.99
C VAL A 76 4.94 1.89 10.55
N PRO A 77 4.80 1.70 11.88
CA PRO A 77 3.83 0.76 12.44
C PRO A 77 2.38 1.16 12.11
N TYR A 78 1.57 0.22 11.61
CA TYR A 78 0.21 0.50 11.17
C TYR A 78 -0.74 -0.71 11.21
N LYS A 79 -2.04 -0.40 11.36
CA LYS A 79 -3.14 -1.36 11.21
C LYS A 79 -3.69 -1.32 9.80
N ILE A 80 -4.26 -2.44 9.36
CA ILE A 80 -4.93 -2.55 8.06
C ILE A 80 -6.37 -2.94 8.26
N GLU A 81 -7.27 -2.07 7.78
CA GLU A 81 -8.67 -2.37 7.61
C GLU A 81 -8.94 -2.73 6.14
N LYS A 82 -9.49 -3.93 5.94
CA LYS A 82 -9.77 -4.48 4.61
C LYS A 82 -11.20 -4.13 4.23
N ILE A 83 -11.34 -3.41 3.11
CA ILE A 83 -12.59 -2.82 2.64
C ILE A 83 -12.92 -3.40 1.27
N THR A 84 -14.17 -3.73 1.04
CA THR A 84 -14.66 -4.24 -0.25
C THR A 84 -14.60 -3.14 -1.31
N MET A 85 -14.08 -3.41 -2.50
CA MET A 85 -14.14 -2.46 -3.61
C MET A 85 -15.48 -2.54 -4.33
N PHE A 86 -15.89 -1.44 -4.95
CA PHE A 86 -17.14 -1.37 -5.71
C PHE A 86 -17.23 -2.38 -6.86
N CYS A 87 -16.09 -2.77 -7.45
CA CYS A 87 -16.08 -3.67 -8.61
C CYS A 87 -16.29 -5.16 -8.26
N TYR A 88 -16.29 -5.54 -6.98
CA TYR A 88 -16.41 -6.95 -6.60
C TYR A 88 -17.34 -7.22 -5.40
N GLY A 89 -18.04 -6.22 -4.87
CA GLY A 89 -18.99 -6.47 -3.79
C GLY A 89 -19.59 -5.21 -3.16
N GLU A 90 -20.35 -5.43 -2.10
CA GLU A 90 -21.02 -4.38 -1.34
C GLU A 90 -20.05 -3.68 -0.38
N LYS A 91 -20.12 -2.35 -0.33
CA LYS A 91 -19.30 -1.53 0.55
C LYS A 91 -19.80 -1.59 1.99
N GLU A 92 -18.89 -1.75 2.94
CA GLU A 92 -19.20 -1.81 4.36
C GLU A 92 -19.81 -0.48 4.85
N ALA A 93 -21.02 -0.55 5.43
CA ALA A 93 -21.74 0.63 5.92
C ALA A 93 -20.94 1.40 6.99
N ALA A 94 -20.17 0.69 7.82
CA ALA A 94 -19.28 1.30 8.81
C ALA A 94 -18.17 2.15 8.16
N TYR A 95 -17.61 1.67 7.06
CA TYR A 95 -16.61 2.43 6.32
C TYR A 95 -17.23 3.67 5.67
N LYS A 96 -18.42 3.56 5.09
CA LYS A 96 -19.13 4.71 4.50
C LYS A 96 -19.48 5.81 5.51
N ARG A 97 -19.58 5.50 6.81
CA ARG A 97 -19.73 6.53 7.85
C ARG A 97 -18.46 7.32 8.08
N LEU A 98 -17.29 6.70 7.90
CA LEU A 98 -15.98 7.33 8.01
C LEU A 98 -15.60 8.08 6.71
N VAL A 99 -15.88 7.45 5.57
CA VAL A 99 -15.55 7.93 4.22
C VAL A 99 -16.83 7.87 3.38
N PRO A 100 -17.65 8.95 3.36
CA PRO A 100 -18.95 8.96 2.67
C PRO A 100 -18.90 8.58 1.19
N SER A 101 -17.80 8.90 0.50
CA SER A 101 -17.59 8.50 -0.91
C SER A 101 -17.41 6.99 -1.08
N GLY A 102 -17.04 6.27 -0.01
CA GLY A 102 -16.68 4.85 -0.06
C GLY A 102 -15.40 4.55 -0.86
N MET A 103 -14.67 5.58 -1.29
CA MET A 103 -13.46 5.44 -2.09
C MET A 103 -12.29 4.93 -1.26
N LEU A 104 -11.34 4.29 -1.94
CA LEU A 104 -10.10 3.76 -1.37
C LEU A 104 -8.89 4.33 -2.15
N PRO A 105 -7.72 4.45 -1.52
CA PRO A 105 -7.47 4.26 -0.09
C PRO A 105 -8.04 5.39 0.76
N ALA A 106 -8.19 5.10 2.05
CA ALA A 106 -8.24 6.11 3.10
C ALA A 106 -7.24 5.74 4.18
N LEU A 107 -6.78 6.73 4.95
CA LEU A 107 -5.80 6.52 6.00
C LEU A 107 -6.12 7.42 7.19
N SER A 108 -6.06 6.86 8.39
CA SER A 108 -6.17 7.61 9.64
C SER A 108 -4.79 7.75 10.27
N ILE A 109 -4.41 8.98 10.65
CA ILE A 109 -3.23 9.26 11.50
C ILE A 109 -3.73 10.00 12.74
N ASP A 110 -3.50 9.43 13.93
CA ASP A 110 -3.97 10.01 15.20
C ASP A 110 -5.47 10.39 15.19
N GLY A 111 -6.28 9.58 14.52
CA GLY A 111 -7.72 9.81 14.39
C GLY A 111 -8.14 10.78 13.28
N ARG A 112 -7.20 11.47 12.62
CA ARG A 112 -7.49 12.30 11.43
C ARG A 112 -7.64 11.44 10.19
N MET A 113 -8.85 11.40 9.63
CA MET A 113 -9.13 10.70 8.37
C MET A 113 -8.63 11.51 7.17
N ILE A 114 -7.85 10.87 6.30
CA ILE A 114 -7.29 11.44 5.08
C ILE A 114 -7.69 10.53 3.91
N THR A 115 -8.21 11.15 2.86
CA THR A 115 -8.57 10.49 1.60
C THR A 115 -7.75 11.09 0.47
N GLU A 116 -7.83 10.46 -0.71
CA GLU A 116 -6.98 10.72 -1.88
C GLU A 116 -5.53 10.28 -1.68
N SER A 117 -5.13 9.34 -2.52
CA SER A 117 -3.87 8.62 -2.35
C SER A 117 -2.62 9.52 -2.40
N ASP A 118 -2.62 10.59 -3.20
CA ASP A 118 -1.50 11.57 -3.22
C ASP A 118 -1.47 12.43 -1.95
N ARG A 119 -2.63 12.83 -1.43
CA ARG A 119 -2.72 13.55 -0.15
C ARG A 119 -2.25 12.70 1.02
N ILE A 120 -2.63 11.42 1.03
CA ILE A 120 -2.14 10.47 2.04
C ILE A 120 -0.61 10.42 2.05
N LEU A 121 0.04 10.32 0.88
CA LEU A 121 1.50 10.30 0.80
C LEU A 121 2.13 11.60 1.31
N MET A 122 1.56 12.77 0.98
CA MET A 122 2.04 14.06 1.50
C MET A 122 1.92 14.16 3.03
N GLU A 123 0.81 13.70 3.60
CA GLU A 123 0.60 13.75 5.05
C GLU A 123 1.47 12.74 5.79
N LEU A 124 1.68 11.54 5.22
CA LEU A 124 2.62 10.55 5.75
C LEU A 124 4.05 11.10 5.75
N GLU A 125 4.48 11.72 4.66
CA GLU A 125 5.80 12.35 4.57
C GLU A 125 5.96 13.51 5.57
N ARG A 126 4.92 14.33 5.75
CA ARG A 126 4.95 15.40 6.75
C ARG A 126 5.15 14.86 8.17
N ASP A 127 4.49 13.76 8.51
CA ASP A 127 4.46 13.26 9.88
C ASP A 127 5.62 12.30 10.20
N PHE A 128 6.18 11.59 9.20
CA PHE A 128 7.26 10.60 9.40
C PHE A 128 8.55 10.91 8.62
N GLY A 129 8.58 12.00 7.84
CA GLY A 129 9.69 12.39 6.99
C GLY A 129 9.70 11.64 5.64
N PRO A 130 10.47 12.15 4.64
CA PRO A 130 10.48 11.59 3.30
C PRO A 130 11.17 10.21 3.24
N LEU A 131 10.87 9.45 2.19
CA LEU A 131 11.60 8.22 1.84
C LEU A 131 12.91 8.52 1.07
N GLY A 132 13.05 9.73 0.54
CA GLY A 132 14.19 10.21 -0.22
C GLY A 132 14.03 11.70 -0.48
N GLU A 133 14.02 12.11 -1.75
CA GLU A 133 13.67 13.48 -2.11
C GLU A 133 12.21 13.80 -1.73
N PRO A 134 11.94 14.97 -1.13
CA PRO A 134 10.58 15.33 -0.74
C PRO A 134 9.62 15.38 -1.92
N LEU A 135 8.41 14.85 -1.74
CA LEU A 135 7.36 14.84 -2.76
C LEU A 135 6.97 16.26 -3.22
N THR A 136 7.06 17.23 -2.31
CA THR A 136 6.79 18.65 -2.61
C THR A 136 7.90 19.31 -3.44
N LEU A 137 9.15 18.89 -3.28
CA LEU A 137 10.29 19.40 -4.05
C LEU A 137 10.27 18.86 -5.49
N ALA A 138 9.90 17.58 -5.67
CA ALA A 138 9.74 16.97 -6.98
C ALA A 138 8.65 17.66 -7.83
N LEU A 139 7.53 18.04 -7.21
CA LEU A 139 6.46 18.77 -7.89
C LEU A 139 6.86 20.20 -8.24
N ALA A 140 7.56 20.88 -7.33
CA ALA A 140 8.07 22.22 -7.55
C ALA A 140 9.03 22.27 -8.75
N LEU A 141 10.01 21.35 -8.81
CA LEU A 141 10.96 21.23 -9.92
C LEU A 141 10.30 20.98 -11.28
N ALA A 142 9.29 20.13 -11.34
CA ALA A 142 8.55 19.87 -12.58
C ALA A 142 7.81 21.11 -13.09
N LEU A 143 7.21 21.88 -12.18
CA LEU A 143 6.57 23.16 -12.51
C LEU A 143 7.57 24.23 -12.92
N THR A 144 8.71 24.37 -12.24
CA THR A 144 9.74 25.33 -12.66
C THR A 144 10.31 24.98 -14.02
N LEU A 145 10.61 23.71 -14.31
CA LEU A 145 11.09 23.28 -15.63
C LEU A 145 10.06 23.52 -16.74
N ALA A 146 8.78 23.24 -16.48
CA ALA A 146 7.71 23.48 -17.44
C ALA A 146 7.54 24.97 -17.75
N LEU A 147 7.66 25.83 -16.73
CA LEU A 147 7.63 27.29 -16.92
C LEU A 147 8.86 27.79 -17.69
N THR A 148 10.07 27.32 -17.39
CA THR A 148 11.27 27.75 -18.15
C THR A 148 11.25 27.30 -19.59
N LEU A 149 10.76 26.08 -19.90
CA LEU A 149 10.59 25.60 -21.27
C LEU A 149 9.46 26.32 -22.04
N ALA A 150 8.44 26.83 -21.35
CA ALA A 150 7.38 27.61 -21.98
C ALA A 150 7.75 29.09 -22.21
N LEU A 151 8.85 29.56 -21.60
CA LEU A 151 9.37 30.92 -21.70
C LEU A 151 10.63 31.04 -22.59
N THR A 152 11.05 29.95 -23.24
CA THR A 152 12.12 29.88 -24.24
C THR A 152 11.58 29.37 -25.56
#